data_AF-A0A2V9RZT3-F1
#
_entry.id   AF-A0A2V9RZT3-F1
#
_cell.length_a   1.000
_cell.length_b   1.000
_cell.length_c   1.000
_cell.angle_alpha   90.00
_cell.angle_beta   90.00
_cell.angle_gamma   90.00
#
_symmetry.space_group_name_H-M   'P 1'
#
loop_
_entity.id
_entity.type
_entity.pdbx_description
1 polymer ?
#
loop_
_entity_poly.entity_id
_entity_poly.type
_entity_poly.pdbx_seq_one_letter_code
_entity_poly.pdbx_strand_id
1 'polypeptide(L)' 'MLNGVFGEGENRHIAHWRSVKFTDHWEEEEAEGTRILHDRERFSHEVTLVFANGKTQILTHEKKESR' A
#
# COMPACT_ATOMS: atom_id res chain seq x y z
N MET A 1 -11.25 -5.10 -4.14
CA MET A 1 -11.72 -5.29 -2.75
C MET A 1 -12.90 -4.36 -2.51
N LEU A 2 -13.73 -4.64 -1.49
CA LEU A 2 -14.97 -3.91 -1.25
C LEU A 2 -14.90 -3.13 0.06
N ASN A 3 -15.49 -1.94 0.07
CA ASN A 3 -15.78 -1.22 1.31
C ASN A 3 -16.95 -1.91 2.00
N GLY A 4 -16.96 -1.94 3.33
CA GLY A 4 -18.09 -2.54 4.06
C GLY A 4 -17.81 -2.78 5.53
N VAL A 5 -18.81 -3.36 6.20
CA VAL A 5 -18.71 -3.84 7.58
C VAL A 5 -18.51 -5.35 7.54
N PHE A 6 -17.46 -5.82 8.21
CA PHE A 6 -17.07 -7.23 8.24
C PHE A 6 -16.76 -7.67 9.69
N GLY A 7 -16.62 -8.97 9.90
CA GLY A 7 -16.34 -9.56 11.21
C GLY A 7 -17.51 -9.45 12.20
N GLU A 8 -17.27 -9.92 13.42
CA GLU A 8 -18.25 -10.01 14.50
C GLU A 8 -17.60 -9.80 15.88
N GLY A 9 -18.42 -9.54 16.90
CA GLY A 9 -17.95 -9.28 18.26
C GLY A 9 -16.89 -8.17 18.32
N GLU A 10 -15.80 -8.40 19.04
CA GLU A 10 -14.67 -7.46 19.14
C GLU A 10 -13.89 -7.30 17.83
N ASN A 11 -14.01 -8.27 16.91
CA ASN A 11 -13.35 -8.26 15.61
C ASN A 11 -14.22 -7.61 14.51
N ARG A 12 -15.43 -7.16 14.83
CA ARG A 12 -16.26 -6.40 13.90
C ARG A 12 -15.52 -5.13 13.47
N HIS A 13 -15.45 -4.85 12.18
CA HIS A 13 -14.70 -3.71 11.65
C HIS A 13 -15.33 -3.12 10.38
N ILE A 14 -15.04 -1.85 10.13
CA ILE A 14 -15.26 -1.21 8.83
C ILE A 14 -13.98 -1.35 8.02
N ALA A 15 -14.09 -1.83 6.78
CA ALA A 15 -12.99 -1.88 5.82
C ALA A 15 -13.15 -0.76 4.78
N HIS A 16 -12.05 -0.03 4.56
CA HIS A 16 -11.93 0.95 3.49
C HIS A 16 -10.77 0.59 2.57
N TRP A 17 -11.06 0.29 1.31
CA TRP A 17 -10.08 -0.04 0.29
C TRP A 17 -9.73 1.17 -0.56
N ARG A 18 -8.47 1.26 -0.97
CA ARG A 18 -8.02 2.23 -1.98
C ARG A 18 -6.90 1.66 -2.85
N SER A 19 -6.80 2.15 -4.08
CA SER A 19 -5.60 1.99 -4.90
C SER A 19 -4.60 3.10 -4.57
N VAL A 20 -3.34 2.75 -4.46
CA VAL A 20 -2.22 3.66 -4.20
C VAL A 20 -1.25 3.54 -5.36
N LYS A 21 -0.88 4.68 -5.94
CA LYS A 21 0.15 4.76 -7.00
C LYS A 21 1.52 4.79 -6.34
N PHE A 22 2.45 4.03 -6.91
CA PHE A 22 3.87 4.03 -6.59
C PHE A 22 4.63 4.37 -7.86
N THR A 23 5.70 5.14 -7.70
CA THR A 23 6.65 5.43 -8.78
C THR A 23 8.02 4.97 -8.32
N ASP A 24 8.50 3.88 -8.91
CA ASP A 24 9.84 3.37 -8.65
C ASP A 24 10.81 4.05 -9.64
N HIS A 25 11.93 4.57 -9.13
CA HIS A 25 12.93 5.28 -9.93
C HIS A 25 14.26 4.53 -9.84
N TRP A 26 14.93 4.29 -10.96
CA TRP A 26 16.29 3.74 -10.97
C TRP A 26 17.10 4.27 -12.15
N GLU A 27 18.43 4.19 -12.00
CA GLU A 27 19.38 4.65 -13.00
C GLU A 27 20.21 3.47 -13.51
N GLU A 28 20.46 3.44 -14.81
CA GLU A 28 21.38 2.50 -15.45
C GLU A 28 22.51 3.31 -16.12
N GLU A 29 23.76 3.00 -15.78
CA GLU A 29 24.94 3.57 -16.44
C GLU A 29 25.41 2.66 -17.58
N GLU A 30 25.44 3.20 -18.80
CA GLU A 30 26.02 2.51 -19.94
C GLU A 30 27.53 2.74 -20.05
N ALA A 31 28.21 1.84 -20.78
CA ALA A 31 29.67 1.83 -20.92
C ALA A 31 30.28 3.12 -21.53
N GLU A 32 29.47 3.97 -22.19
CA GLU A 32 29.91 5.23 -22.80
C GLU A 32 29.59 6.47 -21.95
N GLY A 33 29.20 6.28 -20.68
CA GLY A 33 28.86 7.38 -19.75
C GLY A 33 27.47 7.96 -19.96
N THR A 34 26.66 7.36 -20.83
CA THR A 34 25.22 7.65 -20.94
C THR A 34 24.50 7.10 -19.71
N ARG A 35 23.65 7.94 -19.10
CA ARG A 35 22.78 7.54 -17.99
C ARG A 35 21.35 7.41 -18.48
N ILE A 36 20.74 6.24 -18.27
CA ILE A 36 19.34 6.01 -18.53
C ILE A 36 18.59 6.12 -17.22
N LEU A 37 17.59 7.01 -17.19
CA LEU A 37 16.68 7.20 -16.08
C LEU A 37 15.39 6.43 -16.37
N HIS A 38 14.99 5.57 -15.45
CA HIS A 38 13.77 4.80 -15.55
C HIS A 38 12.76 5.20 -14.48
N ASP A 39 11.53 5.49 -14.93
CA ASP A 39 10.37 5.68 -14.08
C ASP A 39 9.37 4.55 -14.33
N ARG A 40 9.05 3.78 -13.29
CA ARG A 40 7.99 2.77 -13.35
C ARG A 40 6.84 3.15 -12.45
N GLU A 41 5.69 3.35 -13.06
CA GLU A 41 4.43 3.51 -12.32
C GLU A 41 3.78 2.16 -12.09
N ARG A 42 3.39 1.88 -10.84
CA ARG A 42 2.57 0.72 -10.47
C ARG A 42 1.49 1.12 -9.48
N PHE A 43 0.37 0.41 -9.51
CA PHE A 43 -0.70 0.57 -8.53
C PHE A 43 -0.71 -0.64 -7.61
N SER A 44 -0.74 -0.40 -6.30
CA SER A 44 -1.04 -1.42 -5.30
C SER A 44 -2.32 -1.08 -4.54
N HIS A 45 -2.73 -1.99 -3.67
CA HIS A 45 -3.95 -1.85 -2.89
C HIS A 45 -3.62 -1.78 -1.40
N GLU A 46 -4.33 -0.89 -0.71
CA GLU A 46 -4.30 -0.79 0.75
C GLU A 46 -5.73 -0.93 1.27
N VAL A 47 -5.87 -1.59 2.42
CA VAL A 47 -7.11 -1.64 3.19
C VAL A 47 -6.87 -1.12 4.59
N THR A 48 -7.62 -0.09 4.99
CA THR A 48 -7.70 0.35 6.38
C THR A 48 -8.87 -0.33 7.07
N LEU A 49 -8.60 -0.94 8.22
CA LEU A 49 -9.59 -1.56 9.10
C LEU A 49 -9.73 -0.72 10.36
N VAL A 50 -10.97 -0.40 10.73
CA VAL A 50 -11.31 0.22 12.02
C VAL A 50 -12.22 -0.74 12.77
N PHE A 51 -11.70 -1.32 13.86
CA PHE A 51 -12.40 -2.32 14.67
C PHE A 51 -13.34 -1.66 15.67
N ALA A 52 -14.37 -2.41 16.10
CA ALA A 52 -15.37 -1.96 17.06
C ALA A 52 -14.77 -1.58 18.43
N ASN A 53 -13.63 -2.19 18.80
CA ASN A 53 -12.87 -1.86 20.00
C ASN A 53 -11.96 -0.62 19.84
N GLY A 54 -12.04 0.10 18.72
CA GLY A 54 -11.26 1.30 18.44
C GLY A 54 -9.85 1.05 17.88
N LYS A 55 -9.39 -0.21 17.80
CA LYS A 55 -8.11 -0.53 17.15
C LYS A 55 -8.20 -0.25 15.65
N THR A 56 -7.06 0.08 15.06
CA THR A 56 -6.93 0.24 13.61
C THR A 56 -5.81 -0.63 13.08
N GLN A 57 -5.99 -1.13 11.85
CA GLN A 57 -4.96 -1.88 11.14
C GLN A 57 -4.94 -1.48 9.68
N ILE A 58 -3.75 -1.31 9.13
CA ILE A 58 -3.55 -1.04 7.70
C ILE A 58 -2.91 -2.27 7.09
N LEU A 59 -3.62 -2.87 6.14
CA LEU A 59 -3.12 -3.96 5.31
C LEU A 59 -2.63 -3.34 4.00
N THR A 60 -1.32 -3.42 3.77
CA THR A 60 -0.67 -2.89 2.57
C THR A 60 0.38 -3.87 2.07
N HIS A 61 0.72 -3.77 0.79
CA HIS A 61 1.76 -4.58 0.16
C HIS A 61 3.17 -4.21 0.67
N GLU A 62 3.38 -2.99 1.17
CA GLU A 62 4.69 -2.57 1.67
C GLU A 62 4.85 -2.85 3.16
N LYS A 63 6.02 -3.38 3.56
CA LYS A 63 6.39 -3.42 4.98
C LYS A 63 6.47 -1.98 5.47
N LYS A 64 5.59 -1.58 6.40
CA LYS A 64 5.84 -0.38 7.19
C LYS A 64 7.12 -0.62 7.99
N GLU A 65 8.17 0.16 7.72
CA GLU A 65 9.27 0.26 8.67
C GLU A 65 8.69 0.77 9.99
N SER A 66 8.93 0.03 11.07
CA SER A 66 8.58 0.45 12.42
C SER A 66 9.40 1.68 12.77
N ARG A 67 8.75 2.84 12.79
CA ARG A 67 9.34 4.09 13.26
C ARG A 67 9.43 4.13 14.78
#